data_AF-C6W361-F1
#
_entry.id   AF-C6W361-F1
#
_cell.length_a   1.000
_cell.length_b   1.000
_cell.length_c   1.000
_cell.angle_alpha   90.00
_cell.angle_beta   90.00
_cell.angle_gamma   90.00
#
_symmetry.space_group_name_H-M   'P 1'
#
loop_
_entity.id
_entity.type
_entity.pdbx_description
1 polymer ?
#
loop_
_entity_poly.entity_id
_entity_poly.type
_entity_poly.pdbx_seq_one_letter_code
_entity_poly.pdbx_strand_id
1 'polypeptide(L)'
;MWERTRGNGQLLTLAKIKEFDIVDYLFELGFKPVNIRNVDHWYLSPFRNERTASFKVNRQLNRWYDHGIGLGGNLVDFAVTFYQCSVREVVRIFSDYLSFHQPTTHTAPNISTVSRRNIEILYTGALTSPSLIRYISSRCIPGEIAAQYCQQIYYKVRERKYFAVGLKNDSGGYELRSSFAKVASSPKDITTIQNGASVVSVFEGLFDFLSYKTITANASQMQEDYVILNSVSFFGRSKDFLERHEQINLYLDRDAAGFKCSSTARGISEKYKDGSSLYEGFKDLNEWLISKTPENDF
;
A
#
# COMPACT_ATOMS: atom_id res chain seq x y z
N MET A 1 -36.45 28.56 14.90
CA MET A 1 -36.67 27.12 15.20
C MET A 1 -36.11 26.37 14.01
N TRP A 2 -34.89 25.83 14.14
CA TRP A 2 -34.15 25.21 13.04
C TRP A 2 -34.49 23.72 13.02
N GLU A 3 -35.15 23.23 11.97
CA GLU A 3 -35.27 21.81 11.71
C GLU A 3 -34.09 21.39 10.83
N ARG A 4 -33.15 20.63 11.42
CA ARG A 4 -32.11 19.93 10.68
C ARG A 4 -32.76 18.84 9.84
N THR A 5 -32.73 19.01 8.53
CA THR A 5 -32.85 17.92 7.55
C THR A 5 -31.72 16.91 7.78
N ARG A 6 -32.03 15.81 8.46
CA ARG A 6 -31.17 14.62 8.50
C ARG A 6 -31.24 13.96 7.12
N GLY A 7 -30.12 13.99 6.39
CA GLY A 7 -29.96 13.21 5.18
C GLY A 7 -30.15 11.72 5.46
N ASN A 8 -30.90 11.06 4.59
CA ASN A 8 -31.16 9.62 4.58
C ASN A 8 -29.85 8.84 4.31
N GLY A 9 -29.04 8.61 5.34
CA GLY A 9 -28.00 7.59 5.32
C GLY A 9 -28.62 6.25 5.65
N GLN A 10 -28.78 5.37 4.66
CA GLN A 10 -29.30 4.01 4.88
C GLN A 10 -28.36 3.28 5.85
N LEU A 11 -28.84 2.90 7.04
CA LEU A 11 -28.04 2.20 8.05
C LEU A 11 -27.59 0.84 7.47
N LEU A 12 -26.28 0.59 7.42
CA LEU A 12 -25.76 -0.68 6.95
C LEU A 12 -26.09 -1.81 7.93
N THR A 13 -26.68 -2.90 7.44
CA THR A 13 -27.01 -4.08 8.25
C THR A 13 -26.05 -5.24 7.96
N LEU A 14 -25.89 -6.13 8.94
CA LEU A 14 -25.11 -7.37 8.75
C LEU A 14 -25.65 -8.25 7.62
N ALA A 15 -26.97 -8.23 7.38
CA ALA A 15 -27.58 -8.95 6.26
C ALA A 15 -27.03 -8.45 4.93
N LYS A 16 -26.95 -7.13 4.75
CA LYS A 16 -26.42 -6.51 3.54
C LYS A 16 -24.93 -6.77 3.34
N ILE A 17 -24.14 -6.83 4.43
CA ILE A 17 -22.72 -7.20 4.35
C ILE A 17 -22.54 -8.64 3.86
N LYS A 18 -23.40 -9.57 4.29
CA LYS A 18 -23.35 -10.98 3.87
C LYS A 18 -23.65 -11.19 2.38
N GLU A 19 -24.24 -10.21 1.72
CA GLU A 19 -24.56 -10.24 0.30
C GLU A 19 -23.38 -9.82 -0.58
N PHE A 20 -22.36 -9.16 -0.03
CA PHE A 20 -21.17 -8.82 -0.81
C PHE A 20 -20.37 -10.06 -1.15
N ASP A 21 -19.93 -10.11 -2.40
CA ASP A 21 -19.14 -11.20 -2.94
C ASP A 21 -17.78 -11.25 -2.23
N ILE A 22 -17.52 -12.38 -1.56
CA ILE A 22 -16.28 -12.59 -0.80
C ILE A 22 -15.05 -12.63 -1.73
N VAL A 23 -15.19 -13.14 -2.95
CA VAL A 23 -14.09 -13.17 -3.93
C VAL A 23 -13.69 -11.75 -4.29
N ASP A 24 -14.67 -10.88 -4.56
CA ASP A 24 -14.41 -9.48 -4.88
C ASP A 24 -13.86 -8.73 -3.67
N TYR A 25 -14.38 -8.98 -2.47
CA TYR A 25 -13.85 -8.38 -1.25
C TYR A 25 -12.40 -8.81 -0.95
N LEU A 26 -12.07 -10.09 -1.11
CA LEU A 26 -10.69 -10.59 -0.97
C LEU A 26 -9.76 -9.97 -2.01
N PHE A 27 -10.27 -9.81 -3.23
CA PHE A 27 -9.62 -9.06 -4.29
C PHE A 27 -9.58 -7.54 -4.04
N GLU A 28 -10.16 -7.02 -2.97
CA GLU A 28 -9.94 -5.63 -2.54
C GLU A 28 -9.07 -5.52 -1.29
N LEU A 29 -8.76 -6.65 -0.63
CA LEU A 29 -7.83 -6.70 0.51
C LEU A 29 -6.39 -7.07 0.20
N GLY A 30 -6.16 -7.89 -0.81
CA GLY A 30 -4.83 -8.13 -1.38
C GLY A 30 -4.71 -9.51 -2.03
N PHE A 31 -5.75 -10.31 -1.88
CA PHE A 31 -5.68 -11.73 -2.06
C PHE A 31 -6.11 -12.10 -3.48
N LYS A 32 -5.22 -12.79 -4.17
CA LYS A 32 -5.50 -13.39 -5.47
C LYS A 32 -5.64 -14.90 -5.30
N PRO A 33 -6.60 -15.54 -5.97
CA PRO A 33 -6.70 -16.98 -5.93
C PRO A 33 -5.46 -17.60 -6.58
N VAL A 34 -4.88 -18.58 -5.91
CA VAL A 34 -3.81 -19.44 -6.41
C VAL A 34 -4.36 -20.41 -7.46
N ASN A 35 -5.61 -20.85 -7.29
CA ASN A 35 -6.30 -21.74 -8.22
C ASN A 35 -7.81 -21.46 -8.22
N ILE A 36 -8.45 -21.59 -9.37
CA ILE A 36 -9.91 -21.49 -9.52
C ILE A 36 -10.41 -22.78 -10.18
N ARG A 37 -11.34 -23.47 -9.52
CA ARG A 37 -11.99 -24.69 -10.03
C ARG A 37 -13.50 -24.51 -9.97
N ASN A 38 -14.11 -24.26 -11.12
CA ASN A 38 -15.54 -23.93 -11.22
C ASN A 38 -15.89 -22.74 -10.30
N VAL A 39 -16.75 -22.97 -9.30
CA VAL A 39 -17.19 -21.96 -8.33
C VAL A 39 -16.26 -21.80 -7.13
N ASP A 40 -15.30 -22.72 -6.96
CA ASP A 40 -14.36 -22.72 -5.83
C ASP A 40 -13.08 -21.96 -6.18
N HIS A 41 -12.78 -20.93 -5.41
CA HIS A 41 -11.59 -20.11 -5.50
C HIS A 41 -10.67 -20.43 -4.32
N TRP A 42 -9.44 -20.86 -4.60
CA TRP A 42 -8.47 -21.28 -3.60
C TRP A 42 -7.39 -20.22 -3.44
N TYR A 43 -7.09 -19.84 -2.19
CA TYR A 43 -6.15 -18.80 -1.81
C TYR A 43 -5.14 -19.37 -0.81
N LEU A 44 -3.96 -18.75 -0.75
CA LEU A 44 -3.20 -18.78 0.50
C LEU A 44 -4.05 -18.09 1.58
N SER A 45 -4.10 -18.67 2.77
CA SER A 45 -4.91 -18.18 3.88
C SER A 45 -4.67 -16.70 4.16
N PRO A 46 -5.72 -15.86 4.17
CA PRO A 46 -5.63 -14.47 4.61
C PRO A 46 -5.27 -14.29 6.10
N PHE A 47 -5.32 -15.36 6.89
CA PHE A 47 -5.14 -15.31 8.35
C PHE A 47 -3.75 -15.72 8.85
N ARG A 48 -2.91 -16.30 7.97
CA ARG A 48 -1.58 -16.81 8.34
C ARG A 48 -0.73 -16.97 7.08
N ASN A 49 0.59 -16.97 7.25
CA ASN A 49 1.48 -17.29 6.16
C ASN A 49 1.47 -18.79 5.86
N GLU A 50 1.29 -19.18 4.60
CA GLU A 50 1.33 -20.58 4.17
C GLU A 50 1.89 -20.71 2.77
N ARG A 51 2.43 -21.89 2.43
CA ARG A 51 2.98 -22.17 1.10
C ARG A 51 2.01 -22.89 0.17
N THR A 52 1.02 -23.57 0.73
CA THR A 52 0.02 -24.34 -0.01
C THR A 52 -1.36 -23.78 0.29
N ALA A 53 -2.11 -23.45 -0.76
CA ALA A 53 -3.45 -22.87 -0.63
C ALA A 53 -4.40 -23.80 0.13
N SER A 54 -4.99 -23.31 1.20
CA SER A 54 -5.94 -24.05 2.04
C SER A 54 -7.23 -23.28 2.30
N PHE A 55 -7.29 -22.00 1.93
CA PHE A 55 -8.47 -21.15 2.07
C PHE A 55 -9.31 -21.21 0.80
N LYS A 56 -10.53 -21.72 0.93
CA LYS A 56 -11.47 -21.91 -0.17
C LYS A 56 -12.65 -20.95 -0.05
N VAL A 57 -12.99 -20.26 -1.12
CA VAL A 57 -14.24 -19.51 -1.27
C VAL A 57 -15.09 -20.16 -2.33
N ASN A 58 -16.27 -20.64 -1.93
CA ASN A 58 -17.31 -21.03 -2.87
C ASN A 58 -18.11 -19.77 -3.23
N ARG A 59 -17.90 -19.26 -4.45
CA ARG A 59 -18.49 -17.99 -4.89
C ARG A 59 -20.02 -18.07 -5.02
N GLN A 60 -20.55 -19.22 -5.45
CA GLN A 60 -22.00 -19.42 -5.59
C GLN A 60 -22.72 -19.41 -4.24
N LEU A 61 -22.16 -20.06 -3.22
CA LEU A 61 -22.72 -20.05 -1.86
C LEU A 61 -22.38 -18.76 -1.10
N ASN A 62 -21.43 -17.98 -1.62
CA ASN A 62 -20.80 -16.84 -0.94
C ASN A 62 -20.36 -17.21 0.48
N ARG A 63 -19.55 -18.28 0.58
CA ARG A 63 -19.01 -18.81 1.83
C ARG A 63 -17.54 -19.15 1.67
N TRP A 64 -16.78 -18.91 2.73
CA TRP A 64 -15.39 -19.31 2.83
C TRP A 64 -15.21 -20.44 3.84
N TYR A 65 -14.16 -21.23 3.65
CA TYR A 65 -13.67 -22.20 4.61
C TYR A 65 -12.15 -22.29 4.51
N ASP A 66 -11.47 -22.25 5.63
CA ASP A 66 -10.03 -22.41 5.75
C ASP A 66 -9.70 -23.79 6.34
N HIS A 67 -9.13 -24.65 5.51
CA HIS A 67 -8.80 -26.02 5.90
C HIS A 67 -7.66 -26.12 6.91
N GLY A 68 -6.81 -25.10 7.06
CA GLY A 68 -5.70 -25.13 8.01
C GLY A 68 -6.10 -24.77 9.44
N ILE A 69 -7.08 -23.87 9.61
CA ILE A 69 -7.60 -23.50 10.94
C ILE A 69 -8.99 -24.09 11.25
N GLY A 70 -9.63 -24.74 10.28
CA GLY A 70 -10.93 -25.39 10.46
C GLY A 70 -12.11 -24.42 10.63
N LEU A 71 -11.92 -23.14 10.28
CA LEU A 71 -12.96 -22.10 10.37
C LEU A 71 -13.58 -21.82 9.00
N GLY A 72 -14.81 -21.31 9.01
CA GLY A 72 -15.49 -20.88 7.80
C GLY A 72 -16.74 -20.07 8.12
N GLY A 73 -17.32 -19.47 7.09
CA GLY A 73 -18.53 -18.66 7.26
C GLY A 73 -18.84 -17.76 6.08
N ASN A 74 -19.64 -16.74 6.35
CA ASN A 74 -19.96 -15.68 5.40
C ASN A 74 -18.95 -14.52 5.51
N LEU A 75 -19.19 -13.43 4.79
CA LEU A 75 -18.28 -12.28 4.77
C LEU A 75 -18.13 -11.58 6.14
N VAL A 76 -19.18 -11.58 6.98
CA VAL A 76 -19.08 -11.03 8.35
C VAL A 76 -18.14 -11.90 9.17
N ASP A 77 -18.28 -13.23 9.08
CA ASP A 77 -17.41 -14.16 9.80
C ASP A 77 -15.95 -14.00 9.31
N PHE A 78 -15.76 -13.86 8.00
CA PHE A 78 -14.46 -13.54 7.42
C PHE A 78 -13.90 -12.26 8.04
N ALA A 79 -14.67 -11.17 8.07
CA ALA A 79 -14.22 -9.88 8.55
C ALA A 79 -13.89 -9.90 10.05
N VAL A 80 -14.70 -10.59 10.87
CA VAL A 80 -14.41 -10.80 12.29
C VAL A 80 -13.09 -11.53 12.47
N THR A 81 -12.88 -12.65 11.77
CA THR A 81 -11.65 -13.44 11.86
C THR A 81 -10.45 -12.66 11.30
N PHE A 82 -10.63 -12.03 10.15
CA PHE A 82 -9.58 -11.31 9.44
C PHE A 82 -9.11 -10.11 10.26
N TYR A 83 -10.02 -9.20 10.64
CA TYR A 83 -9.67 -7.98 11.38
C TYR A 83 -9.54 -8.17 12.88
N GLN A 84 -9.80 -9.38 13.41
CA GLN A 84 -9.82 -9.67 14.84
C GLN A 84 -10.68 -8.66 15.63
N CYS A 85 -11.88 -8.39 15.12
CA CYS A 85 -12.76 -7.33 15.64
C CYS A 85 -14.15 -7.86 15.99
N SER A 86 -14.91 -7.08 16.75
CA SER A 86 -16.31 -7.38 17.05
C SER A 86 -17.22 -7.21 15.84
N VAL A 87 -18.37 -7.88 15.85
CA VAL A 87 -19.41 -7.73 14.82
C VAL A 87 -19.87 -6.27 14.67
N ARG A 88 -19.87 -5.50 15.75
CA ARG A 88 -20.18 -4.06 15.73
C ARG A 88 -19.14 -3.27 14.92
N GLU A 89 -17.88 -3.61 15.07
CA GLU A 89 -16.79 -2.97 14.33
C GLU A 89 -16.80 -3.36 12.85
N VAL A 90 -17.22 -4.59 12.51
CA VAL A 90 -17.46 -4.98 11.12
C VAL A 90 -18.46 -4.04 10.44
N VAL A 91 -19.56 -3.68 11.11
CA VAL A 91 -20.51 -2.70 10.54
C VAL A 91 -19.85 -1.36 10.25
N ARG A 92 -18.94 -0.88 11.12
CA ARG A 92 -18.19 0.36 10.88
C ARG A 92 -17.24 0.23 9.68
N ILE A 93 -16.45 -0.84 9.64
CA ILE A 93 -15.53 -1.15 8.54
C ILE A 93 -16.27 -1.16 7.20
N PHE A 94 -17.42 -1.83 7.15
CA PHE A 94 -18.21 -1.92 5.93
C PHE A 94 -19.05 -0.67 5.63
N SER A 95 -19.38 0.13 6.64
CA SER A 95 -20.04 1.43 6.43
C SER A 95 -19.08 2.41 5.78
N ASP A 96 -17.83 2.42 6.22
CA ASP A 96 -16.76 3.19 5.56
C ASP A 96 -16.58 2.65 4.14
N TYR A 97 -16.39 1.33 3.99
CA TYR A 97 -16.30 0.66 2.69
C TYR A 97 -17.41 1.07 1.70
N LEU A 98 -18.69 1.02 2.09
CA LEU A 98 -19.82 1.36 1.21
C LEU A 98 -20.04 2.85 0.98
N SER A 99 -19.63 3.69 1.92
CA SER A 99 -19.65 5.15 1.72
C SER A 99 -18.75 5.57 0.56
N PHE A 100 -17.78 4.72 0.21
CA PHE A 100 -16.86 4.92 -0.91
C PHE A 100 -17.10 3.95 -2.09
N HIS A 101 -17.67 2.76 -1.88
CA HIS A 101 -17.98 1.80 -2.93
C HIS A 101 -19.50 1.65 -3.12
N GLN A 102 -20.09 2.31 -4.12
CA GLN A 102 -21.40 1.87 -4.62
C GLN A 102 -21.20 0.61 -5.49
N PRO A 103 -21.99 -0.45 -5.29
CA PRO A 103 -21.90 -1.65 -6.12
C PRO A 103 -22.29 -1.28 -7.55
N THR A 104 -21.30 -1.21 -8.43
CA THR A 104 -21.51 -1.21 -9.89
C THR A 104 -21.06 -2.57 -10.41
N THR A 105 -21.93 -3.18 -11.20
CA THR A 105 -21.75 -4.49 -11.83
C THR A 105 -20.38 -4.64 -12.46
N HIS A 106 -19.81 -5.83 -12.26
CA HIS A 106 -18.43 -6.18 -12.56
C HIS A 106 -18.06 -5.95 -14.02
N THR A 107 -17.27 -4.91 -14.24
CA THR A 107 -16.10 -4.99 -15.11
C THR A 107 -14.93 -4.49 -14.27
N ALA A 108 -13.92 -5.35 -14.10
CA ALA A 108 -12.64 -4.96 -13.53
C ALA A 108 -12.04 -3.91 -14.47
N PRO A 109 -11.84 -2.64 -14.05
CA PRO A 109 -11.02 -1.77 -14.84
C PRO A 109 -9.59 -2.32 -14.69
N ASN A 110 -8.94 -2.61 -15.81
CA ASN A 110 -7.48 -2.55 -15.85
C ASN A 110 -7.10 -1.09 -15.53
N ILE A 111 -6.98 -0.74 -14.24
CA ILE A 111 -6.60 0.62 -13.79
C ILE A 111 -5.22 1.01 -14.36
N SER A 112 -4.43 0.03 -14.79
CA SER A 112 -3.20 0.21 -15.58
C SER A 112 -3.39 0.98 -16.90
N THR A 113 -4.60 0.98 -17.48
CA THR A 113 -4.93 1.57 -18.79
C THR A 113 -5.77 2.85 -18.72
N VAL A 114 -6.24 3.26 -17.54
CA VAL A 114 -6.97 4.54 -17.45
C VAL A 114 -5.97 5.67 -17.62
N SER A 115 -6.21 6.53 -18.62
CA SER A 115 -5.47 7.78 -18.85
C SER A 115 -5.12 8.44 -17.51
N ARG A 116 -3.81 8.50 -17.23
CA ARG A 116 -3.17 8.82 -15.94
C ARG A 116 -3.42 10.26 -15.44
N ARG A 117 -4.40 10.98 -16.02
CA ARG A 117 -4.77 12.36 -15.69
C ARG A 117 -6.09 12.50 -14.91
N ASN A 118 -6.79 11.41 -14.59
CA ASN A 118 -8.15 11.46 -14.01
C ASN A 118 -8.24 11.02 -12.54
N ILE A 119 -7.15 11.14 -11.76
CA ILE A 119 -7.20 10.90 -10.31
C ILE A 119 -7.53 12.22 -9.62
N GLU A 120 -8.71 12.30 -9.03
CA GLU A 120 -9.16 13.42 -8.21
C GLU A 120 -8.99 13.06 -6.73
N ILE A 121 -8.26 13.89 -5.97
CA ILE A 121 -8.12 13.71 -4.52
C ILE A 121 -9.36 14.29 -3.84
N LEU A 122 -10.10 13.45 -3.12
CA LEU A 122 -11.33 13.84 -2.44
C LEU A 122 -11.08 14.24 -0.99
N TYR A 123 -10.26 13.47 -0.28
CA TYR A 123 -9.97 13.69 1.13
C TYR A 123 -8.63 13.06 1.52
N THR A 124 -7.94 13.70 2.46
CA THR A 124 -6.69 13.21 3.06
C THR A 124 -6.84 13.21 4.58
N GLY A 125 -6.44 12.12 5.23
CA GLY A 125 -6.54 12.00 6.68
C GLY A 125 -5.51 11.05 7.28
N ALA A 126 -5.61 10.83 8.59
CA ALA A 126 -4.78 9.86 9.28
C ALA A 126 -5.02 8.43 8.75
N LEU A 127 -3.98 7.60 8.80
CA LEU A 127 -4.07 6.17 8.46
C LEU A 127 -4.90 5.44 9.52
N THR A 128 -6.19 5.27 9.26
CA THR A 128 -7.14 4.64 10.20
C THR A 128 -7.84 3.42 9.61
N SER A 129 -7.82 3.24 8.28
CA SER A 129 -8.43 2.09 7.63
C SER A 129 -7.71 0.80 8.03
N PRO A 130 -8.43 -0.18 8.63
CA PRO A 130 -7.82 -1.45 9.03
C PRO A 130 -7.18 -2.22 7.88
N SER A 131 -7.73 -2.09 6.66
CA SER A 131 -7.17 -2.72 5.45
C SER A 131 -5.85 -2.09 5.02
N LEU A 132 -5.72 -0.76 5.10
CA LEU A 132 -4.46 -0.07 4.81
C LEU A 132 -3.41 -0.33 5.89
N ILE A 133 -3.81 -0.33 7.17
CA ILE A 133 -2.92 -0.64 8.29
C ILE A 133 -2.36 -2.06 8.11
N ARG A 134 -3.20 -3.05 7.84
CA ARG A 134 -2.73 -4.42 7.57
C ARG A 134 -1.86 -4.51 6.34
N TYR A 135 -2.19 -3.78 5.27
CA TYR A 135 -1.33 -3.73 4.08
C TYR A 135 0.06 -3.19 4.43
N ILE A 136 0.16 -2.11 5.21
CA ILE A 136 1.42 -1.56 5.71
C ILE A 136 2.18 -2.61 6.55
N SER A 137 1.50 -3.27 7.51
CA SER A 137 2.09 -4.32 8.33
C SER A 137 2.59 -5.52 7.51
N SER A 138 1.86 -5.92 6.46
CA SER A 138 2.28 -6.99 5.54
C SER A 138 3.54 -6.66 4.74
N ARG A 139 3.95 -5.39 4.73
CA ARG A 139 5.21 -4.91 4.15
C ARG A 139 6.29 -4.68 5.22
N CYS A 140 6.08 -5.22 6.42
CA CYS A 140 6.95 -5.13 7.60
C CYS A 140 7.27 -3.68 7.99
N ILE A 141 6.33 -2.76 7.75
CA ILE A 141 6.47 -1.36 8.13
C ILE A 141 5.66 -1.12 9.42
N PRO A 142 6.28 -0.62 10.50
CA PRO A 142 5.55 -0.21 11.70
C PRO A 142 4.56 0.93 11.39
N GLY A 143 3.37 0.87 11.98
CA GLY A 143 2.28 1.82 11.71
C GLY A 143 2.65 3.26 12.06
N GLU A 144 3.44 3.45 13.11
CA GLU A 144 3.97 4.73 13.55
C GLU A 144 4.94 5.35 12.53
N ILE A 145 5.80 4.54 11.89
CA ILE A 145 6.69 5.01 10.83
C ILE A 145 5.87 5.40 9.61
N ALA A 146 4.91 4.57 9.21
CA ALA A 146 4.04 4.91 8.08
C ALA A 146 3.24 6.20 8.35
N ALA A 147 2.70 6.38 9.57
CA ALA A 147 1.91 7.55 9.95
C ALA A 147 2.71 8.86 9.99
N GLN A 148 4.04 8.80 10.14
CA GLN A 148 4.91 10.00 10.08
C GLN A 148 4.99 10.59 8.67
N TYR A 149 4.94 9.75 7.63
CA TYR A 149 5.22 10.16 6.25
C TYR A 149 4.02 10.04 5.32
N CYS A 150 3.05 9.18 5.65
CA CYS A 150 1.93 8.84 4.80
C CYS A 150 0.59 9.26 5.39
N GLN A 151 -0.37 9.46 4.50
CA GLN A 151 -1.75 9.75 4.83
C GLN A 151 -2.68 8.73 4.18
N GLN A 152 -3.86 8.54 4.75
CA GLN A 152 -4.94 7.87 4.04
C GLN A 152 -5.53 8.85 3.03
N ILE A 153 -5.53 8.46 1.76
CA ILE A 153 -6.03 9.28 0.66
C ILE A 153 -7.27 8.61 0.10
N TYR A 154 -8.38 9.34 0.06
CA TYR A 154 -9.55 8.98 -0.73
C TYR A 154 -9.48 9.70 -2.06
N TYR A 155 -9.64 8.94 -3.14
CA TYR A 155 -9.55 9.47 -4.48
C TYR A 155 -10.61 8.90 -5.39
N LYS A 156 -10.91 9.63 -6.47
CA LYS A 156 -11.85 9.23 -7.51
C LYS A 156 -11.08 8.95 -8.79
N VAL A 157 -11.48 7.89 -9.50
CA VAL A 157 -11.09 7.66 -10.90
C VAL A 157 -12.37 7.55 -11.71
N ARG A 158 -12.63 8.56 -12.56
CA ARG A 158 -13.92 8.74 -13.23
C ARG A 158 -15.05 8.83 -12.19
N GLU A 159 -15.95 7.84 -12.15
CA GLU A 159 -17.07 7.80 -11.19
C GLU A 159 -16.81 6.89 -9.98
N ARG A 160 -15.74 6.10 -9.99
CA ARG A 160 -15.44 5.16 -8.90
C ARG A 160 -14.53 5.81 -7.86
N LYS A 161 -14.85 5.64 -6.58
CA LYS A 161 -14.03 6.10 -5.47
C LYS A 161 -13.20 4.95 -4.90
N TYR A 162 -12.06 5.30 -4.35
CA TYR A 162 -11.04 4.41 -3.84
C TYR A 162 -10.37 5.05 -2.63
N PHE A 163 -9.59 4.26 -1.91
CA PHE A 163 -8.68 4.77 -0.89
C PHE A 163 -7.33 4.05 -0.93
N ALA A 164 -6.27 4.74 -0.50
CA ALA A 164 -4.90 4.24 -0.52
C ALA A 164 -4.04 4.90 0.57
N VAL A 165 -2.92 4.28 0.89
CA VAL A 165 -1.80 4.96 1.55
C VAL A 165 -1.20 5.93 0.55
N GLY A 166 -0.99 7.19 0.92
CA GLY A 166 -0.45 8.21 0.05
C GLY A 166 0.76 8.92 0.63
N LEU A 167 1.79 9.08 -0.20
CA LEU A 167 2.92 9.98 0.04
C LEU A 167 2.78 11.18 -0.89
N LYS A 168 2.77 12.39 -0.32
CA LYS A 168 2.70 13.63 -1.09
C LYS A 168 4.05 13.90 -1.77
N ASN A 169 4.02 14.37 -3.01
CA ASN A 169 5.21 14.79 -3.77
C ASN A 169 5.39 16.31 -3.75
N ASP A 170 6.55 16.77 -4.21
CA ASP A 170 6.96 18.19 -4.12
C ASP A 170 6.07 19.12 -4.94
N SER A 171 5.47 18.59 -6.01
CA SER A 171 4.50 19.31 -6.86
C SER A 171 3.05 19.22 -6.35
N GLY A 172 2.80 18.62 -5.18
CA GLY A 172 1.47 18.52 -4.56
C GLY A 172 0.59 17.36 -5.04
N GLY A 173 1.10 16.49 -5.92
CA GLY A 173 0.49 15.20 -6.23
C GLY A 173 0.81 14.13 -5.17
N TYR A 174 0.37 12.91 -5.40
CA TYR A 174 0.53 11.79 -4.46
C TYR A 174 0.99 10.52 -5.17
N GLU A 175 1.95 9.82 -4.57
CA GLU A 175 2.18 8.41 -4.82
C GLU A 175 1.20 7.61 -3.96
N LEU A 176 0.37 6.77 -4.59
CA LEU A 176 -0.74 6.07 -3.95
C LEU A 176 -0.54 4.55 -4.01
N ARG A 177 -0.61 3.92 -2.82
CA ARG A 177 -0.40 2.49 -2.63
C ARG A 177 -1.54 1.82 -1.88
N SER A 178 -2.02 0.73 -2.45
CA SER A 178 -2.81 -0.29 -1.77
C SER A 178 -2.31 -1.66 -2.20
N SER A 179 -2.91 -2.72 -1.66
CA SER A 179 -2.62 -4.08 -2.08
C SER A 179 -2.97 -4.38 -3.56
N PHE A 180 -3.67 -3.48 -4.25
CA PHE A 180 -4.05 -3.62 -5.68
C PHE A 180 -3.54 -2.52 -6.59
N ALA A 181 -3.26 -1.35 -6.03
CA ALA A 181 -2.95 -0.17 -6.81
C ALA A 181 -1.56 0.36 -6.47
N LYS A 182 -0.72 0.46 -7.51
CA LYS A 182 0.43 1.37 -7.58
C LYS A 182 0.06 2.43 -8.59
N VAL A 183 -0.46 3.56 -8.11
CA VAL A 183 -0.88 4.68 -8.97
C VAL A 183 -0.34 5.97 -8.40
N ALA A 184 -0.31 7.02 -9.21
CA ALA A 184 0.11 8.34 -8.76
C ALA A 184 -0.83 9.40 -9.32
N SER A 185 -1.27 10.33 -8.47
CA SER A 185 -2.03 11.49 -8.92
C SER A 185 -1.12 12.48 -9.64
N SER A 186 -1.72 13.33 -10.46
CA SER A 186 -0.99 14.42 -11.11
C SER A 186 -0.95 15.66 -10.20
N PRO A 187 0.13 16.47 -10.24
CA PRO A 187 1.36 16.25 -10.99
C PRO A 187 2.23 15.12 -10.41
N LYS A 188 2.93 14.39 -11.27
CA LYS A 188 3.93 13.40 -10.83
C LYS A 188 5.26 14.08 -10.59
N ASP A 189 5.85 13.81 -9.44
CA ASP A 189 7.15 14.34 -9.08
C ASP A 189 7.88 13.48 -8.05
N ILE A 190 9.11 13.86 -7.74
CA ILE A 190 9.86 13.34 -6.58
C ILE A 190 9.24 13.86 -5.27
N THR A 191 9.57 13.19 -4.17
CA THR A 191 9.34 13.71 -2.81
C THR A 191 10.68 13.99 -2.16
N THR A 192 10.90 15.20 -1.67
CA THR A 192 12.07 15.57 -0.86
C THR A 192 11.69 15.74 0.61
N ILE A 193 12.56 15.28 1.50
CA ILE A 193 12.44 15.49 2.95
C ILE A 193 13.74 16.13 3.41
N GLN A 194 13.64 17.39 3.83
CA GLN A 194 14.78 18.23 4.19
C GLN A 194 14.90 18.34 5.70
N ASN A 195 15.91 17.68 6.25
CA ASN A 195 16.29 17.77 7.65
C ASN A 195 17.51 18.68 7.86
N GLY A 196 18.12 19.18 6.78
CA GLY A 196 19.31 20.04 6.85
C GLY A 196 20.61 19.25 7.03
N ALA A 197 20.64 18.01 6.56
CA ALA A 197 21.78 17.12 6.68
C ALA A 197 22.83 17.33 5.57
N SER A 198 24.08 16.93 5.83
CA SER A 198 25.11 16.84 4.79
C SER A 198 25.02 15.55 3.95
N VAL A 199 24.23 14.58 4.40
CA VAL A 199 24.02 13.29 3.75
C VAL A 199 22.58 13.19 3.25
N VAL A 200 22.38 12.69 2.03
CA VAL A 200 21.06 12.39 1.47
C VAL A 200 20.95 10.94 1.03
N SER A 201 19.83 10.30 1.35
CA SER A 201 19.50 8.93 0.94
C SER A 201 18.35 8.93 -0.08
N VAL A 202 18.56 8.24 -1.20
CA VAL A 202 17.67 8.24 -2.38
C VAL A 202 17.03 6.87 -2.56
N PHE A 203 15.71 6.84 -2.73
CA PHE A 203 14.91 5.63 -2.87
C PHE A 203 14.12 5.64 -4.16
N GLU A 204 13.94 4.49 -4.79
CA GLU A 204 13.11 4.39 -5.99
C GLU A 204 11.62 4.56 -5.69
N GLY A 205 11.13 3.96 -4.60
CA GLY A 205 9.73 3.98 -4.22
C GLY A 205 9.46 4.24 -2.74
N LEU A 206 8.18 4.47 -2.45
CA LEU A 206 7.66 4.71 -1.09
C LEU A 206 8.07 3.61 -0.09
N PHE A 207 7.87 2.34 -0.44
CA PHE A 207 8.11 1.25 0.50
C PHE A 207 9.60 1.00 0.76
N ASP A 208 10.48 1.33 -0.18
CA ASP A 208 11.93 1.26 0.05
C ASP A 208 12.35 2.31 1.08
N PHE A 209 11.84 3.53 0.94
CA PHE A 209 12.03 4.59 1.94
C PHE A 209 11.50 4.19 3.33
N LEU A 210 10.25 3.70 3.41
CA LEU A 210 9.68 3.29 4.70
C LEU A 210 10.45 2.10 5.31
N SER A 211 10.93 1.16 4.48
CA SER A 211 11.78 0.06 4.94
C SER A 211 13.10 0.57 5.51
N TYR A 212 13.73 1.52 4.84
CA TYR A 212 14.94 2.14 5.34
C TYR A 212 14.71 2.81 6.70
N LYS A 213 13.63 3.58 6.85
CA LYS A 213 13.26 4.18 8.13
C LYS A 213 12.98 3.14 9.22
N THR A 214 12.41 1.99 8.85
CA THR A 214 12.20 0.87 9.77
C THR A 214 13.51 0.26 10.24
N ILE A 215 14.43 -0.05 9.33
CA ILE A 215 15.73 -0.67 9.62
C ILE A 215 16.58 0.24 10.51
N THR A 216 16.50 1.55 10.28
CA THR A 216 17.35 2.54 10.94
C THR A 216 16.72 3.16 12.18
N ALA A 217 15.49 2.79 12.56
CA ALA A 217 14.72 3.44 13.64
C ALA A 217 15.43 3.46 15.00
N ASN A 218 16.25 2.44 15.30
CA ASN A 218 16.96 2.28 16.58
C ASN A 218 18.45 2.63 16.49
N ALA A 219 18.95 3.01 15.31
CA ALA A 219 20.32 3.48 15.19
C ALA A 219 20.43 4.89 15.78
N SER A 220 21.58 5.24 16.38
CA SER A 220 21.94 6.63 16.67
C SER A 220 22.07 7.38 15.34
N GLN A 221 20.94 7.81 14.78
CA GLN A 221 20.87 8.32 13.42
C GLN A 221 21.66 9.63 13.33
N MET A 222 22.67 9.63 12.45
CA MET A 222 23.09 10.87 11.84
C MET A 222 21.88 11.45 11.10
N GLN A 223 21.73 12.77 11.14
CA GLN A 223 20.67 13.44 10.42
C GLN A 223 20.90 13.21 8.92
N GLU A 224 19.84 12.84 8.20
CA GLU A 224 19.86 12.60 6.75
C GLU A 224 18.68 13.30 6.09
N ASP A 225 18.91 13.84 4.91
CA ASP A 225 17.85 14.26 3.99
C ASP A 225 17.43 13.05 3.15
N TYR A 226 16.23 13.10 2.58
CA TYR A 226 15.72 11.97 1.80
C TYR A 226 15.11 12.42 0.48
N VAL A 227 15.27 11.57 -0.54
CA VAL A 227 14.59 11.71 -1.83
C VAL A 227 13.90 10.40 -2.17
N ILE A 228 12.59 10.46 -2.43
CA ILE A 228 11.83 9.36 -2.99
C ILE A 228 11.55 9.72 -4.45
N LEU A 229 12.14 8.97 -5.37
CA LEU A 229 12.05 9.28 -6.80
C LEU A 229 10.65 9.06 -7.37
N ASN A 230 9.88 8.11 -6.81
CA ASN A 230 8.60 7.59 -7.32
C ASN A 230 8.70 6.90 -8.70
N SER A 231 9.78 7.15 -9.44
CA SER A 231 10.20 6.49 -10.67
C SER A 231 11.65 6.90 -10.97
N VAL A 232 12.51 5.96 -11.35
CA VAL A 232 13.90 6.25 -11.78
C VAL A 232 13.99 7.28 -12.92
N SER A 233 12.93 7.42 -13.73
CA SER A 233 12.86 8.46 -14.76
C SER A 233 12.92 9.89 -14.20
N PHE A 234 12.66 10.09 -12.91
CA PHE A 234 12.70 11.41 -12.26
C PHE A 234 14.03 11.70 -11.57
N PHE A 235 15.02 10.80 -11.63
CA PHE A 235 16.36 11.06 -11.09
C PHE A 235 16.99 12.36 -11.60
N GLY A 236 16.75 12.71 -12.88
CA GLY A 236 17.23 13.96 -13.45
C GLY A 236 16.71 15.20 -12.72
N ARG A 237 15.50 15.16 -12.16
CA ARG A 237 14.86 16.28 -11.44
C ARG A 237 15.43 16.47 -10.02
N SER A 238 15.94 15.41 -9.41
CA SER A 238 16.49 15.49 -8.05
C SER A 238 17.92 16.01 -8.01
N LYS A 239 18.65 16.06 -9.13
CA LYS A 239 20.09 16.39 -9.17
C LYS A 239 20.44 17.69 -8.45
N ASP A 240 19.72 18.77 -8.71
CA ASP A 240 20.01 20.08 -8.10
C ASP A 240 19.86 20.06 -6.57
N PHE A 241 18.99 19.19 -6.05
CA PHE A 241 18.86 18.96 -4.61
C PHE A 241 20.00 18.05 -4.11
N LEU A 242 20.27 16.94 -4.80
CA LEU A 242 21.29 15.97 -4.41
C LEU A 242 22.69 16.58 -4.35
N GLU A 243 23.10 17.37 -5.33
CA GLU A 243 24.47 17.90 -5.43
C GLU A 243 24.87 18.89 -4.31
N ARG A 244 23.90 19.37 -3.53
CA ARG A 244 24.13 20.21 -2.34
C ARG A 244 24.72 19.44 -1.17
N HIS A 245 24.60 18.11 -1.20
CA HIS A 245 25.04 17.23 -0.12
C HIS A 245 26.49 16.80 -0.34
N GLU A 246 27.16 16.42 0.73
CA GLU A 246 28.53 15.89 0.72
C GLU A 246 28.54 14.40 0.33
N GLN A 247 27.50 13.66 0.74
CA GLN A 247 27.34 12.24 0.40
C GLN A 247 25.91 11.94 -0.05
N ILE A 248 25.78 11.13 -1.10
CA ILE A 248 24.51 10.75 -1.72
C ILE A 248 24.43 9.22 -1.78
N ASN A 249 23.61 8.61 -0.93
CA ASN A 249 23.42 7.16 -0.89
C ASN A 249 22.25 6.75 -1.79
N LEU A 250 22.48 5.79 -2.69
CA LEU A 250 21.47 5.31 -3.64
C LEU A 250 20.96 3.93 -3.23
N TYR A 251 19.68 3.86 -2.89
CA TYR A 251 18.94 2.62 -2.61
C TYR A 251 17.87 2.41 -3.69
N LEU A 252 18.32 2.06 -4.91
CA LEU A 252 17.47 1.84 -6.08
C LEU A 252 17.22 0.35 -6.35
N ASP A 253 16.14 0.02 -7.05
CA ASP A 253 15.81 -1.38 -7.36
C ASP A 253 17.00 -2.08 -8.07
N ARG A 254 17.24 -3.34 -7.73
CA ARG A 254 18.27 -4.19 -8.34
C ARG A 254 17.79 -4.78 -9.67
N ASP A 255 17.23 -3.92 -10.51
CA ASP A 255 16.85 -4.24 -11.88
C ASP A 255 17.69 -3.45 -12.90
N ALA A 256 17.49 -3.72 -14.20
CA ALA A 256 18.27 -3.09 -15.25
C ALA A 256 18.18 -1.55 -15.24
N ALA A 257 17.03 -0.99 -14.84
CA ALA A 257 16.82 0.45 -14.80
C ALA A 257 17.52 1.08 -13.59
N GLY A 258 17.38 0.48 -12.41
CA GLY A 258 18.07 0.91 -11.20
C GLY A 258 19.60 0.79 -11.32
N PHE A 259 20.13 -0.33 -11.82
CA PHE A 259 21.57 -0.48 -12.06
C PHE A 259 22.12 0.57 -13.04
N LYS A 260 21.40 0.84 -14.13
CA LYS A 260 21.78 1.88 -15.09
C LYS A 260 21.78 3.27 -14.44
N CYS A 261 20.77 3.56 -13.62
CA CYS A 261 20.67 4.81 -12.89
C CYS A 261 21.84 4.99 -11.91
N SER A 262 22.12 3.99 -11.07
CA SER A 262 23.24 4.00 -10.12
C SER A 262 24.59 4.14 -10.82
N SER A 263 24.82 3.43 -11.93
CA SER A 263 26.05 3.55 -12.71
C SER A 263 26.21 4.95 -13.32
N THR A 264 25.13 5.52 -13.86
CA THR A 264 25.14 6.89 -14.42
C THR A 264 25.42 7.92 -13.33
N ALA A 265 24.79 7.79 -12.16
CA ALA A 265 24.98 8.69 -11.03
C ALA A 265 26.43 8.68 -10.52
N ARG A 266 27.03 7.49 -10.37
CA ARG A 266 28.44 7.35 -9.97
C ARG A 266 29.42 7.90 -10.99
N GLY A 267 29.04 7.97 -12.27
CA GLY A 267 29.82 8.63 -13.31
C GLY A 267 29.79 10.17 -13.24
N ILE A 268 28.86 10.76 -12.49
CA ILE A 268 28.75 12.22 -12.32
C ILE A 268 29.72 12.73 -11.26
N SER A 269 29.80 12.03 -10.11
CA SER A 269 30.59 12.46 -8.96
C SER A 269 30.86 11.30 -8.01
N GLU A 270 32.00 11.35 -7.30
CA GLU A 270 32.36 10.37 -6.27
C GLU A 270 31.45 10.44 -5.04
N LYS A 271 30.65 11.50 -4.90
CA LYS A 271 29.64 11.67 -3.83
C LYS A 271 28.56 10.59 -3.85
N TYR A 272 28.25 10.04 -5.02
CA TYR A 272 27.23 9.01 -5.19
C TYR A 272 27.77 7.64 -4.77
N LYS A 273 27.11 7.03 -3.78
CA LYS A 273 27.43 5.69 -3.26
C LYS A 273 26.27 4.76 -3.54
N ASP A 274 26.57 3.60 -4.12
CA ASP A 274 25.57 2.55 -4.35
C ASP A 274 25.37 1.76 -3.06
N GLY A 275 24.17 1.87 -2.46
CA GLY A 275 23.77 1.15 -1.26
C GLY A 275 23.02 -0.14 -1.54
N SER A 276 22.84 -0.53 -2.80
CA SER A 276 22.05 -1.71 -3.18
C SER A 276 22.68 -3.05 -2.81
N SER A 277 23.94 -3.06 -2.38
CA SER A 277 24.60 -4.26 -1.83
C SER A 277 23.94 -4.74 -0.53
N LEU A 278 23.27 -3.86 0.22
CA LEU A 278 22.55 -4.19 1.46
C LEU A 278 21.49 -5.29 1.27
N TYR A 279 20.82 -5.29 0.12
CA TYR A 279 19.74 -6.20 -0.24
C TYR A 279 20.09 -7.06 -1.44
N GLU A 280 21.36 -7.49 -1.51
CA GLU A 280 21.79 -8.46 -2.50
C GLU A 280 20.94 -9.75 -2.44
N GLY A 281 20.53 -10.23 -3.62
CA GLY A 281 19.63 -11.38 -3.76
C GLY A 281 18.13 -11.04 -3.79
N PHE A 282 17.76 -9.78 -3.55
CA PHE A 282 16.38 -9.30 -3.58
C PHE A 282 16.22 -8.20 -4.63
N LYS A 283 14.98 -7.97 -5.09
CA LYS A 283 14.73 -6.94 -6.10
C LYS A 283 14.84 -5.54 -5.49
N ASP A 284 14.24 -5.33 -4.32
CA ASP A 284 14.13 -4.02 -3.69
C ASP A 284 14.35 -4.11 -2.17
N LEU A 285 14.49 -2.96 -1.52
CA LEU A 285 14.83 -2.91 -0.09
C LEU A 285 13.68 -3.44 0.77
N ASN A 286 12.44 -3.25 0.35
CA ASN A 286 11.29 -3.74 1.10
C ASN A 286 11.12 -5.26 1.00
N GLU A 287 11.39 -5.87 -0.15
CA GLU A 287 11.43 -7.33 -0.31
C GLU A 287 12.49 -7.95 0.60
N TRP A 288 13.68 -7.34 0.70
CA TRP A 288 14.69 -7.77 1.64
C TRP A 288 14.23 -7.66 3.09
N LEU A 289 13.63 -6.53 3.49
CA LEU A 289 13.11 -6.36 4.85
C LEU A 289 12.12 -7.48 5.21
N ILE A 290 11.14 -7.74 4.34
CA ILE A 290 10.14 -8.79 4.54
C ILE A 290 10.81 -10.16 4.73
N SER A 291 11.90 -10.44 3.99
CA SER A 291 12.63 -11.70 4.11
C SER A 291 13.40 -11.86 5.44
N LYS A 292 13.71 -10.75 6.13
CA LYS A 292 14.49 -10.72 7.38
C LYS A 292 13.65 -10.68 8.63
N THR A 293 12.38 -10.29 8.50
CA THR A 293 11.46 -10.21 9.63
C THR A 293 10.86 -11.59 9.95
N PRO A 294 11.03 -12.11 11.18
CA PRO A 294 10.36 -13.33 11.64
C PRO A 294 8.84 -13.16 11.70
N GLU A 295 8.08 -14.26 11.51
CA GLU A 295 6.61 -14.28 11.37
C GLU A 295 5.81 -13.75 12.58
N ASN A 296 6.45 -13.45 13.73
CA ASN A 296 5.77 -13.10 14.99
C ASN A 296 5.90 -11.62 15.43
N ASP A 297 6.58 -10.77 14.66
CA ASP A 297 6.92 -9.41 15.10
C ASP A 297 5.92 -8.31 14.66
N PHE A 298 4.79 -8.66 14.03
CA PHE A 298 3.80 -7.69 13.52
C PHE A 298 2.34 -8.16 13.61
#